data_AF-A0A2M7NGQ0-F1
#
_entry.id   AF-A0A2M7NGQ0-F1
#
_cell.length_a   1.000
_cell.length_b   1.000
_cell.length_c   1.000
_cell.angle_alpha   90.00
_cell.angle_beta   90.00
_cell.angle_gamma   90.00
#
_symmetry.space_group_name_H-M   'P 1'
#
loop_
_entity.id
_entity.type
_entity.pdbx_description
1 polymer ?
#
loop_
_entity_poly.entity_id
_entity_poly.type
_entity_poly.pdbx_seq_one_letter_code
_entity_poly.pdbx_strand_id
1 'polypeptide(L)'
;MSSFVKRLSPKLKLNNMNKFYLLLIISFLLNSSFIGFTNIKKEFKVSYKYVRNQNLSTKKWSDWKSSKNTFIFNINPNGDIRHINPTNQIYIFRYLTKEVELSRGQPYDVIWVQASDGNICLIQYFYDDKKGLHISLDGRFEIEFAN
;
A
#
# COMPACT_ATOMS: atom_id res chain seq x y z
N MET A 1 77.70 18.82 -9.34
CA MET A 1 76.64 19.79 -8.99
C MET A 1 75.28 19.14 -9.24
N SER A 2 74.56 18.76 -8.19
CA SER A 2 73.19 18.22 -8.28
C SER A 2 72.37 18.86 -7.17
N SER A 3 71.40 19.72 -7.53
CA SER A 3 70.55 20.44 -6.59
C SER A 3 69.26 19.66 -6.35
N PHE A 4 69.09 19.23 -5.11
CA PHE A 4 67.91 18.52 -4.61
C PHE A 4 66.75 19.52 -4.42
N VAL A 5 65.75 19.49 -5.30
CA VAL A 5 64.54 20.31 -5.16
C VAL A 5 63.60 19.63 -4.16
N LYS A 6 63.56 20.13 -2.92
CA LYS A 6 62.54 19.76 -1.92
C LYS A 6 61.17 20.31 -2.35
N ARG A 7 60.26 19.43 -2.79
CA ARG A 7 58.83 19.77 -2.93
C ARG A 7 58.19 19.97 -1.55
N LEU A 8 57.85 21.22 -1.25
CA LEU A 8 57.00 21.56 -0.10
C LEU A 8 55.54 21.29 -0.49
N SER A 9 54.93 20.27 0.11
CA SER A 9 53.47 20.10 0.09
C SER A 9 52.86 21.13 1.05
N PRO A 10 51.95 22.03 0.62
CA PRO A 10 51.33 22.97 1.53
C PRO A 10 50.38 22.23 2.47
N LYS A 11 50.67 22.25 3.79
CA LYS A 11 49.69 21.86 4.81
C LYS A 11 48.59 22.93 4.82
N LEU A 12 47.44 22.62 4.22
CA LEU A 12 46.23 23.43 4.32
C LEU A 12 45.82 23.57 5.79
N LYS A 13 46.11 24.72 6.39
CA LYS A 13 45.61 25.10 7.72
C LYS A 13 44.19 25.64 7.54
N LEU A 14 43.18 24.84 7.85
CA LEU A 14 41.81 25.34 8.00
C LEU A 14 41.77 26.33 9.17
N ASN A 15 41.37 27.58 8.90
CA ASN A 15 41.08 28.54 9.96
C ASN A 15 39.76 28.18 10.67
N ASN A 16 39.50 28.80 11.82
CA ASN A 16 38.34 28.47 12.64
C ASN A 16 36.99 28.74 11.93
N MET A 17 36.94 29.70 11.01
CA MET A 17 35.77 29.97 10.18
C MET A 17 35.46 28.79 9.25
N ASN A 18 36.48 28.21 8.60
CA ASN A 18 36.31 27.06 7.71
C ASN A 18 35.85 25.80 8.47
N LYS A 19 36.25 25.65 9.74
CA LYS A 19 35.76 24.55 10.61
C LYS A 19 34.29 24.72 10.97
N PHE A 20 33.83 25.95 11.19
CA PHE A 20 32.42 26.25 11.48
C PHE A 20 31.51 25.94 10.28
N TYR A 21 31.91 26.35 9.07
CA TYR A 21 31.18 25.98 7.85
C TYR A 21 31.16 24.47 7.61
N LEU A 22 32.27 23.78 7.88
CA LEU A 22 32.33 22.31 7.76
C LEU A 22 31.36 21.63 8.76
N LEU A 23 31.28 22.12 9.99
CA LEU A 23 30.31 21.65 10.99
C LEU A 23 28.85 21.90 10.57
N LEU A 24 28.57 23.06 9.96
CA LEU A 24 27.23 23.36 9.42
C LEU A 24 26.86 22.44 8.25
N ILE A 25 27.80 22.14 7.36
CA ILE A 25 27.56 21.22 6.24
C ILE A 25 27.34 19.80 6.74
N ILE A 26 28.15 19.33 7.70
CA ILE A 26 27.98 17.99 8.31
C ILE A 26 26.63 17.93 9.06
N SER A 27 26.27 18.98 9.80
CA SER A 27 24.96 19.12 10.45
C SER A 27 23.81 19.03 9.45
N PHE A 28 23.90 19.74 8.32
CA PHE A 28 22.87 19.72 7.28
C PHE A 28 22.74 18.34 6.61
N LEU A 29 23.86 17.66 6.34
CA LEU A 29 23.89 16.31 5.77
C LEU A 29 23.39 15.23 6.75
N LEU A 30 23.60 15.42 8.06
CA LEU A 30 23.06 14.51 9.08
C LEU A 30 21.54 14.69 9.28
N ASN A 31 21.03 15.93 9.15
CA ASN A 31 19.60 16.21 9.29
C ASN A 31 18.77 15.81 8.05
N SER A 32 19.34 15.84 6.84
CA SER A 32 18.61 15.44 5.63
C SER A 32 18.32 13.94 5.56
N SER A 33 19.00 13.13 6.38
CA SER A 33 18.83 11.67 6.43
C SER A 33 17.57 11.23 7.21
N PHE A 34 16.87 12.14 7.90
CA PHE A 34 15.75 11.80 8.79
C PHE A 34 14.35 11.97 8.19
N ILE A 35 14.20 12.51 6.98
CA ILE A 35 12.87 12.84 6.40
C ILE A 35 12.25 11.63 5.65
N GLY A 36 12.92 10.48 5.59
CA GLY A 36 12.57 9.36 4.70
C GLY A 36 11.67 8.24 5.24
N PHE A 37 11.07 8.34 6.42
CA PHE A 37 10.27 7.28 7.06
C PHE A 37 9.07 7.94 7.77
N THR A 38 7.78 7.61 7.60
CA THR A 38 7.08 6.38 7.23
C THR A 38 5.63 6.73 6.80
N ASN A 39 5.23 6.47 5.55
CA ASN A 39 3.81 6.32 5.20
C ASN A 39 3.47 4.82 5.10
N ILE A 40 3.89 4.04 6.09
CA ILE A 40 3.52 2.62 6.17
C ILE A 40 2.06 2.59 6.63
N LYS A 41 1.16 2.23 5.70
CA LYS A 41 -0.25 2.02 6.04
C LYS A 41 -0.34 0.87 7.05
N LYS A 42 -1.11 1.08 8.12
CA LYS A 42 -1.31 0.04 9.15
C LYS A 42 -2.06 -1.15 8.56
N GLU A 43 -1.56 -2.35 8.81
CA GLU A 43 -2.26 -3.60 8.49
C GLU A 43 -3.57 -3.67 9.29
N PHE A 44 -4.66 -4.05 8.63
CA PHE A 44 -5.93 -4.32 9.31
C PHE A 44 -6.68 -5.48 8.68
N LYS A 45 -7.49 -6.16 9.49
CA LYS A 45 -8.23 -7.37 9.13
C LYS A 45 -9.73 -7.11 9.18
N VAL A 46 -10.44 -7.60 8.16
CA VAL A 46 -11.90 -7.63 8.11
C VAL A 46 -12.34 -9.05 7.78
N SER A 47 -13.36 -9.53 8.48
CA SER A 47 -13.93 -10.86 8.25
C SER A 47 -15.40 -10.71 7.91
N TYR A 48 -15.89 -11.58 7.02
CA TYR A 48 -17.26 -11.61 6.53
C TYR A 48 -17.83 -13.02 6.71
N LYS A 49 -19.12 -13.09 7.05
CA LYS A 49 -19.85 -14.35 7.33
C LYS A 49 -20.76 -14.78 6.18
N TYR A 50 -21.06 -13.86 5.27
CA TYR A 50 -21.95 -14.10 4.15
C TYR A 50 -21.33 -13.63 2.85
N VAL A 51 -21.72 -14.30 1.77
CA VAL A 51 -21.33 -13.97 0.40
C VAL A 51 -22.53 -14.11 -0.53
N ARG A 52 -22.59 -13.29 -1.56
CA ARG A 52 -23.49 -13.47 -2.70
C ARG A 52 -22.80 -13.05 -3.99
N ASN A 53 -23.22 -13.61 -5.11
CA ASN A 53 -22.67 -13.30 -6.41
C ASN A 53 -23.78 -12.84 -7.37
N GLN A 54 -23.42 -11.99 -8.34
CA GLN A 54 -24.37 -11.60 -9.37
C GLN A 54 -24.33 -12.60 -10.53
N ASN A 55 -25.52 -13.04 -10.96
CA ASN A 55 -25.64 -13.65 -12.28
C ASN A 55 -25.58 -12.53 -13.32
N LEU A 56 -24.51 -12.50 -14.10
CA LEU A 56 -24.23 -11.43 -15.06
C LEU A 56 -25.20 -11.40 -16.24
N SER A 57 -25.75 -12.56 -16.62
CA SER A 57 -26.72 -12.66 -17.72
C SER A 57 -28.07 -12.06 -17.34
N THR A 58 -28.51 -12.25 -16.09
CA THR A 58 -29.81 -11.76 -15.59
C THR A 58 -29.70 -10.48 -14.77
N LYS A 59 -28.48 -10.05 -14.43
CA LYS A 59 -28.16 -8.97 -13.49
C LYS A 59 -28.80 -9.14 -12.10
N LYS A 60 -29.25 -10.36 -11.76
CA LYS A 60 -29.83 -10.69 -10.46
C LYS A 60 -28.76 -11.18 -9.49
N TRP A 61 -28.81 -10.68 -8.28
CA TRP A 61 -28.02 -11.19 -7.16
C TRP A 61 -28.56 -12.53 -6.69
N SER A 62 -27.68 -13.46 -6.34
CA SER A 62 -28.05 -14.66 -5.60
C SER A 62 -28.51 -14.31 -4.19
N ASP A 63 -29.17 -15.25 -3.53
CA ASP A 63 -29.36 -15.20 -2.09
C ASP A 63 -28.00 -15.20 -1.38
N TRP A 64 -27.99 -14.60 -0.18
CA TRP A 64 -26.84 -14.64 0.70
C TRP A 64 -26.59 -16.07 1.17
N LYS A 65 -25.34 -16.52 1.07
CA LYS A 65 -24.90 -17.83 1.55
C LYS A 65 -23.89 -17.64 2.66
N SER A 66 -23.98 -18.47 3.70
CA SER A 66 -22.95 -18.49 4.76
C SER A 66 -21.61 -18.91 4.16
N SER A 67 -20.59 -18.10 4.40
CA SER A 67 -19.26 -18.27 3.83
C SER A 67 -18.26 -17.43 4.62
N LYS A 68 -17.28 -18.08 5.24
CA LYS A 68 -16.27 -17.41 6.07
C LYS A 68 -15.14 -16.89 5.19
N ASN A 69 -15.09 -15.58 4.98
CA ASN A 69 -14.05 -14.92 4.21
C ASN A 69 -13.30 -13.93 5.09
N THR A 70 -11.99 -13.81 4.90
CA THR A 70 -11.17 -12.84 5.63
C THR A 70 -10.28 -12.08 4.66
N PHE A 71 -10.29 -10.76 4.77
CA PHE A 71 -9.42 -9.86 4.03
C PHE A 71 -8.47 -9.19 5.01
N ILE A 72 -7.18 -9.14 4.67
CA ILE A 72 -6.15 -8.44 5.42
C ILE A 72 -5.54 -7.42 4.46
N PHE A 73 -5.69 -6.14 4.80
CA PHE A 73 -5.25 -5.02 3.97
C PHE A 73 -3.88 -4.52 4.43
N ASN A 74 -3.09 -3.99 3.51
CA ASN A 74 -1.76 -3.43 3.77
C ASN A 74 -0.78 -4.45 4.36
N ILE A 75 -0.74 -5.67 3.82
CA ILE A 75 0.14 -6.75 4.32
C ILE A 75 1.64 -6.50 4.07
N ASN A 76 1.97 -5.47 3.29
CA ASN A 76 3.32 -5.06 2.95
C ASN A 76 3.35 -3.55 2.60
N PRO A 77 4.54 -2.95 2.39
CA PRO A 77 4.66 -1.53 2.06
C PRO A 77 3.95 -1.09 0.77
N ASN A 78 3.69 -2.01 -0.16
CA ASN A 78 2.96 -1.72 -1.40
C ASN A 78 1.45 -1.59 -1.17
N GLY A 79 0.93 -2.05 -0.03
CA GLY A 79 -0.49 -2.00 0.27
C GLY A 79 -1.27 -3.22 -0.23
N ASP A 80 -0.60 -4.34 -0.53
CA ASP A 80 -1.24 -5.55 -1.03
C ASP A 80 -2.31 -6.09 -0.05
N ILE A 81 -3.24 -6.86 -0.59
CA ILE A 81 -4.37 -7.41 0.16
C ILE A 81 -4.31 -8.93 0.12
N ARG A 82 -4.43 -9.57 1.29
CA ARG A 82 -4.57 -11.02 1.43
C ARG A 82 -6.02 -11.39 1.61
N HIS A 83 -6.53 -12.32 0.80
CA HIS A 83 -7.83 -12.96 1.00
C HIS A 83 -7.64 -14.41 1.43
N ILE A 84 -8.26 -14.77 2.54
CA ILE A 84 -8.37 -16.14 3.03
C ILE A 84 -9.82 -16.57 2.78
N ASN A 85 -10.00 -17.56 1.91
CA ASN A 85 -11.32 -18.05 1.53
C ASN A 85 -11.86 -19.07 2.57
N PRO A 86 -13.08 -19.61 2.39
CA PRO A 86 -13.68 -20.56 3.34
C PRO A 86 -12.94 -21.90 3.46
N THR A 87 -12.14 -22.27 2.45
CA THR A 87 -11.30 -23.48 2.46
C THR A 87 -9.89 -23.24 3.02
N ASN A 88 -9.65 -22.04 3.60
CA ASN A 88 -8.35 -21.57 4.08
C ASN A 88 -7.26 -21.41 3.00
N GLN A 89 -7.64 -21.41 1.72
CA GLN A 89 -6.72 -21.03 0.66
C GLN A 89 -6.46 -19.53 0.69
N ILE A 90 -5.24 -19.15 0.36
CA ILE A 90 -4.75 -17.77 0.43
C ILE A 90 -4.58 -17.23 -0.98
N TYR A 91 -5.18 -16.08 -1.25
CA TYR A 91 -4.99 -15.30 -2.46
C TYR A 91 -4.37 -13.95 -2.11
N ILE A 92 -3.46 -13.49 -2.95
CA ILE A 92 -2.83 -12.17 -2.81
C ILE A 92 -3.25 -11.31 -3.98
N PHE A 93 -3.86 -10.17 -3.66
CA PHE A 93 -4.18 -9.11 -4.59
C PHE A 93 -3.08 -8.06 -4.51
N ARG A 94 -2.39 -7.84 -5.63
CA ARG A 94 -1.35 -6.81 -5.74
C ARG A 94 -2.00 -5.45 -5.87
N TYR A 95 -1.64 -4.53 -5.00
CA TYR A 95 -2.16 -3.16 -5.03
C TYR A 95 -1.72 -2.44 -6.31
N LEU A 96 -2.64 -1.71 -6.95
CA LEU A 96 -2.33 -0.83 -8.08
C LEU A 96 -2.57 0.63 -7.70
N THR A 97 -3.81 0.97 -7.35
CA THR A 97 -4.20 2.31 -6.94
C THR A 97 -5.42 2.28 -6.03
N LYS A 98 -5.64 3.39 -5.32
CA LYS A 98 -6.79 3.58 -4.45
C LYS A 98 -7.34 4.99 -4.62
N GLU A 99 -8.65 5.06 -4.69
CA GLU A 99 -9.44 6.28 -4.64
C GLU A 99 -10.41 6.19 -3.45
N VAL A 100 -10.90 7.35 -3.00
CA VAL A 100 -11.95 7.43 -1.99
C VAL A 100 -13.15 8.05 -2.65
N GLU A 101 -14.27 7.34 -2.61
CA GLU A 101 -15.54 7.78 -3.18
C GLU A 101 -16.59 7.98 -2.08
N LEU A 102 -17.73 8.58 -2.43
CA LEU A 102 -18.84 8.83 -1.53
C LEU A 102 -20.10 8.10 -2.00
N SER A 103 -20.69 7.28 -1.12
CA SER A 103 -21.98 6.63 -1.36
C SER A 103 -22.97 7.07 -0.30
N ARG A 104 -23.97 7.88 -0.70
CA ARG A 104 -24.97 8.47 0.21
C ARG A 104 -24.32 9.24 1.39
N GLY A 105 -23.26 10.00 1.08
CA GLY A 105 -22.52 10.80 2.07
C GLY A 105 -21.54 10.01 2.95
N GLN A 106 -21.44 8.69 2.79
CA GLN A 106 -20.46 7.86 3.51
C GLN A 106 -19.26 7.54 2.60
N PRO A 107 -18.02 7.80 3.04
CA PRO A 107 -16.85 7.47 2.25
C PRO A 107 -16.62 5.97 2.18
N TYR A 108 -16.06 5.52 1.06
CA TYR A 108 -15.60 4.15 0.87
C TYR A 108 -14.35 4.13 -0.01
N ASP A 109 -13.55 3.08 0.15
CA ASP A 109 -12.36 2.90 -0.66
C ASP A 109 -12.71 2.19 -1.97
N VAL A 110 -12.20 2.70 -3.07
CA VAL A 110 -12.19 2.02 -4.37
C VAL A 110 -10.74 1.65 -4.66
N ILE A 111 -10.44 0.37 -4.61
CA ILE A 111 -9.08 -0.16 -4.67
C ILE A 111 -8.94 -1.03 -5.91
N TRP A 112 -8.11 -0.59 -6.84
CA TRP A 112 -7.74 -1.37 -8.01
C TRP A 112 -6.59 -2.31 -7.66
N VAL A 113 -6.75 -3.59 -7.99
CA VAL A 113 -5.78 -4.63 -7.67
C VAL A 113 -5.58 -5.57 -8.83
N GLN A 114 -4.43 -6.25 -8.87
CA GLN A 114 -4.18 -7.37 -9.77
C GLN A 114 -4.25 -8.70 -9.01
N ALA A 115 -5.09 -9.62 -9.47
CA ALA A 115 -5.20 -10.97 -8.95
C ALA A 115 -4.02 -11.85 -9.40
N SER A 116 -3.91 -13.06 -8.82
CA SER A 116 -2.78 -13.97 -9.08
C SER A 116 -2.71 -14.47 -10.52
N ASP A 117 -3.84 -14.49 -11.23
CA ASP A 117 -3.94 -14.84 -12.64
C ASP A 117 -3.65 -13.67 -13.60
N GLY A 118 -3.27 -12.50 -13.05
CA GLY A 118 -2.96 -11.30 -13.81
C GLY A 118 -4.16 -10.42 -14.14
N ASN A 119 -5.39 -10.85 -13.85
CA ASN A 119 -6.59 -10.06 -14.07
C ASN A 119 -6.65 -8.85 -13.10
N ILE A 120 -7.16 -7.72 -13.59
CA ILE A 120 -7.38 -6.52 -12.77
C ILE A 120 -8.80 -6.55 -12.20
N CYS A 121 -8.91 -6.43 -10.89
CA CYS A 121 -10.17 -6.37 -10.15
C CYS A 121 -10.32 -5.03 -9.44
N LEU A 122 -11.58 -4.62 -9.25
CA LEU A 122 -11.98 -3.53 -8.37
C LEU A 122 -12.42 -4.11 -7.03
N ILE A 123 -11.91 -3.58 -5.93
CA ILE A 123 -12.40 -3.84 -4.57
C ILE A 123 -13.00 -2.56 -4.04
N GLN A 124 -14.30 -2.57 -3.74
CA GLN A 124 -14.96 -1.49 -3.01
C GLN A 124 -15.11 -1.90 -1.55
N TYR A 125 -14.42 -1.20 -0.65
CA TYR A 125 -14.44 -1.45 0.78
C TYR A 125 -15.18 -0.33 1.49
N PHE A 126 -16.35 -0.64 2.03
CA PHE A 126 -17.18 0.29 2.78
C PHE A 126 -16.81 0.21 4.27
N TYR A 127 -16.67 1.36 4.93
CA TYR A 127 -16.28 1.42 6.34
C TYR A 127 -17.41 1.09 7.33
N ASP A 128 -18.67 1.03 6.85
CA ASP A 128 -19.85 0.70 7.64
C ASP A 128 -20.08 -0.81 7.59
N ASP A 129 -20.09 -1.49 8.74
CA ASP A 129 -20.29 -2.94 8.85
C ASP A 129 -21.57 -3.46 8.16
N LYS A 130 -22.56 -2.59 7.89
CA LYS A 130 -23.78 -2.93 7.14
C LYS A 130 -23.55 -3.07 5.64
N LYS A 131 -22.53 -2.42 5.10
CA LYS A 131 -22.10 -2.52 3.71
C LYS A 131 -20.75 -3.22 3.74
N GLY A 132 -20.67 -4.48 3.29
CA GLY A 132 -19.42 -5.19 3.45
C GLY A 132 -18.40 -4.84 2.37
N LEU A 133 -18.02 -5.82 1.55
CA LEU A 133 -17.00 -5.64 0.52
C LEU A 133 -17.56 -6.10 -0.82
N HIS A 134 -17.32 -5.33 -1.86
CA HIS A 134 -17.70 -5.66 -3.22
C HIS A 134 -16.43 -5.91 -4.04
N ILE A 135 -16.37 -7.00 -4.78
CA ILE A 135 -15.32 -7.23 -5.79
C ILE A 135 -15.96 -7.34 -7.17
N SER A 136 -15.48 -6.52 -8.10
CA SER A 136 -15.85 -6.55 -9.50
C SER A 136 -14.63 -6.93 -10.35
N LEU A 137 -14.84 -7.80 -11.33
CA LEU A 137 -13.89 -8.06 -12.39
C LEU A 137 -14.52 -7.62 -13.71
N ASP A 138 -14.40 -6.34 -14.05
CA ASP A 138 -14.80 -5.73 -15.32
C ASP A 138 -15.96 -6.45 -16.05
N GLY A 139 -17.13 -6.51 -15.40
CA GLY A 139 -18.35 -7.11 -15.97
C GLY A 139 -18.34 -8.63 -16.16
N ARG A 140 -17.25 -9.33 -15.83
CA ARG A 140 -17.08 -10.81 -15.89
C ARG A 140 -17.38 -11.51 -14.58
N PHE A 141 -17.33 -10.80 -13.45
CA PHE A 141 -17.67 -11.35 -12.15
C PHE A 141 -17.99 -10.24 -11.16
N GLU A 142 -19.01 -10.45 -10.34
CA GLU A 142 -19.43 -9.52 -9.27
C GLU A 142 -19.75 -10.34 -8.03
N ILE A 143 -19.14 -9.98 -6.90
CA ILE A 143 -19.32 -10.65 -5.61
C ILE A 143 -19.39 -9.63 -4.49
N GLU A 144 -20.28 -9.89 -3.54
CA GLU A 144 -20.40 -9.09 -2.33
C GLU A 144 -20.22 -9.98 -1.09
N PHE A 145 -19.63 -9.39 -0.07
CA PHE A 145 -19.40 -9.97 1.23
C PHE A 145 -20.10 -9.12 2.29
N ALA A 146 -20.62 -9.74 3.35
CA ALA A 146 -21.28 -9.06 4.46
C ALA A 146 -21.11 -9.82 5.78
N ASN A 147 -21.39 -9.14 6.90
CA ASN A 147 -21.34 -9.70 8.26
C ASN A 147 -22.68 -10.18 8.79
#